data_AF-A0A8I3PYL0-F1
#
_entry.id   AF-A0A8I3PYL0-F1
#
_cell.length_a   1.000
_cell.length_b   1.000
_cell.length_c   1.000
_cell.angle_alpha   90.00
_cell.angle_beta   90.00
_cell.angle_gamma   90.00
#
_symmetry.space_group_name_H-M   'P 1'
#
loop_
_entity.id
_entity.type
_entity.pdbx_description
1 polymer ?
#
loop_
_entity_poly.entity_id
_entity_poly.type
_entity_poly.pdbx_seq_one_letter_code
_entity_poly.pdbx_strand_id
1 'polypeptide(L)' 'KIFIPVANEKSSVLSGLAYTIEFSAREIMYTATTYNLRLDLRTAACVSTTEKVFNVYSEAGLTFK' A
#
# COMPACT_ATOMS: atom_id res chain seq x y z
N LYS A 1 -8.04 6.12 20.80
CA LYS A 1 -7.76 7.56 20.57
C LYS A 1 -6.26 7.71 20.39
N ILE A 2 -5.78 7.89 19.16
CA ILE A 2 -4.35 8.10 18.90
C ILE A 2 -4.02 9.53 19.37
N PHE A 3 -3.08 9.65 20.31
CA PHE A 3 -2.54 10.93 20.73
C PHE A 3 -1.68 11.47 19.59
N ILE A 4 -2.11 12.56 18.94
CA ILE A 4 -1.31 13.24 17.93
C ILE A 4 -0.49 14.29 18.69
N PRO A 5 0.84 14.11 18.85
CA PRO A 5 1.68 15.11 19.48
C PRO A 5 1.68 16.40 18.63
N VAL A 6 2.02 17.53 19.25
CA VAL A 6 2.33 18.77 18.50
C VAL A 6 3.27 18.45 17.33
N ALA A 7 2.97 19.03 16.17
CA ALA A 7 3.70 18.78 14.93
C ALA A 7 5.18 19.14 15.09
N ASN A 8 6.01 18.10 15.05
CA ASN A 8 7.46 18.12 15.07
C ASN A 8 7.93 16.99 14.15
N GLU A 9 9.19 17.00 13.70
CA GLU A 9 9.70 15.99 12.77
C GLU A 9 9.40 14.56 13.26
N LYS A 10 9.70 14.27 14.53
CA LYS A 10 9.46 12.95 15.13
C LYS A 10 7.99 12.54 15.10
N SER A 11 7.07 13.45 15.41
CA SER A 11 5.63 13.13 15.46
C SER A 11 5.02 13.03 14.05
N SER A 12 5.54 13.80 13.09
CA SER A 12 5.18 13.73 11.67
C SER A 12 5.66 12.42 11.03
N VAL A 13 6.90 12.00 11.30
CA VAL A 13 7.44 10.73 10.81
C VAL A 13 6.66 9.56 11.40
N LEU A 14 6.37 9.58 12.71
CA LEU A 14 5.62 8.52 13.36
C LEU A 14 4.18 8.42 12.81
N SER A 15 3.50 9.54 12.60
CA SER A 15 2.14 9.55 12.06
C SER A 15 2.09 9.15 10.58
N GLY A 16 3.03 9.62 9.76
CA GLY A 16 3.15 9.24 8.35
C GLY A 16 3.48 7.75 8.18
N LEU A 17 4.35 7.21 9.03
CA LEU A 17 4.65 5.78 9.06
C LEU A 17 3.43 4.97 9.45
N ALA A 18 2.76 5.32 10.55
CA ALA A 18 1.57 4.61 11.01
C ALA A 18 0.46 4.62 9.93
N TYR A 19 0.24 5.77 9.29
CA TYR A 19 -0.71 5.90 8.19
C TYR A 19 -0.35 4.99 7.01
N THR A 20 0.91 5.01 6.55
CA THR A 20 1.34 4.24 5.38
C THR A 20 1.26 2.72 5.64
N ILE A 21 1.61 2.28 6.85
CA ILE A 21 1.51 0.87 7.23
C ILE A 21 0.06 0.43 7.32
N GLU A 22 -0.82 1.21 7.96
CA GLU A 22 -2.24 0.88 8.06
C GLU A 22 -2.88 0.82 6.67
N PHE A 23 -2.60 1.81 5.82
CA PHE A 23 -3.10 1.86 4.45
C PHE A 23 -2.64 0.64 3.64
N SER A 24 -1.34 0.35 3.64
CA SER A 24 -0.78 -0.79 2.89
C SER A 24 -1.33 -2.13 3.40
N ALA A 25 -1.50 -2.27 4.71
CA ALA A 25 -2.07 -3.49 5.31
C ALA A 25 -3.52 -3.71 4.87
N ARG A 26 -4.34 -2.64 4.83
CA ARG A 26 -5.72 -2.70 4.35
C ARG A 26 -5.81 -3.12 2.89
N GLU A 27 -4.94 -2.58 2.02
CA GLU A 27 -4.89 -2.99 0.62
C GLU A 27 -4.55 -4.47 0.46
N ILE A 28 -3.50 -4.95 1.15
CA ILE A 28 -3.09 -6.37 1.08
C ILE A 28 -4.22 -7.29 1.56
N MET A 29 -4.87 -6.94 2.67
CA MET A 29 -6.01 -7.71 3.19
C MET A 29 -7.18 -7.73 2.21
N TYR A 30 -7.50 -6.58 1.59
CA TYR A 30 -8.53 -6.49 0.56
C TYR A 30 -8.21 -7.37 -0.65
N THR A 31 -6.99 -7.31 -1.18
CA THR A 31 -6.54 -8.17 -2.28
C THR A 31 -6.59 -9.65 -1.89
N ALA A 32 -6.15 -10.00 -0.67
CA ALA A 32 -6.22 -11.38 -0.18
C ALA A 32 -7.66 -11.91 -0.13
N THR A 33 -8.62 -11.08 0.29
CA THR A 33 -10.05 -11.45 0.28
C THR A 33 -10.63 -11.52 -1.14
N THR A 34 -10.27 -10.58 -2.01
CA THR A 34 -10.79 -10.50 -3.39
C THR A 34 -10.39 -11.72 -4.22
N TYR A 35 -9.14 -12.17 -4.08
CA TYR A 35 -8.61 -13.32 -4.80
C TYR A 35 -8.66 -14.63 -3.99
N ASN A 36 -9.36 -14.66 -2.85
CA ASN A 36 -9.48 -15.83 -1.97
C ASN A 36 -8.13 -16.47 -1.57
N LEU A 37 -7.09 -15.65 -1.38
CA LEU A 37 -5.71 -16.07 -1.08
C LEU A 37 -5.50 -16.51 0.38
N ARG A 38 -6.53 -16.35 1.24
CA ARG A 38 -6.51 -16.70 2.67
C ARG A 38 -5.35 -16.01 3.40
N LEU A 39 -4.34 -16.77 3.82
CA LEU A 39 -3.16 -16.29 4.56
C LEU A 39 -1.95 -16.06 3.65
N ASP A 40 -2.08 -16.25 2.34
CA ASP A 40 -1.02 -15.94 1.40
C ASP A 40 -0.95 -14.44 1.11
N LEU A 41 -0.49 -13.71 2.12
CA LEU A 41 -0.29 -12.27 2.07
C LEU A 41 0.86 -11.87 1.12
N ARG A 42 1.79 -12.79 0.86
CA ARG A 42 2.90 -12.56 -0.08
C ARG A 42 2.35 -12.41 -1.49
N THR A 43 1.51 -13.34 -1.93
CA THR A 43 0.87 -13.27 -3.25
C THR A 43 -0.05 -12.06 -3.33
N ALA A 44 -0.81 -11.75 -2.28
CA ALA A 44 -1.67 -10.56 -2.26
C ALA A 44 -0.88 -9.25 -2.40
N ALA A 45 0.26 -9.12 -1.71
CA ALA A 45 1.14 -7.97 -1.84
C ALA A 45 1.75 -7.86 -3.25
N CYS A 46 2.15 -8.98 -3.86
CA CYS A 46 2.65 -9.00 -5.23
C CYS A 46 1.58 -8.52 -6.21
N VAL A 47 0.33 -8.99 -6.10
CA VAL A 47 -0.79 -8.57 -6.96
C VAL A 47 -1.03 -7.06 -6.84
N SER A 48 -1.15 -6.52 -5.62
CA SER A 48 -1.33 -5.07 -5.40
C SER A 48 -0.17 -4.25 -5.98
N THR A 49 1.07 -4.75 -5.87
CA THR A 49 2.24 -4.09 -6.43
C THR A 49 2.23 -4.11 -7.96
N THR A 50 1.93 -5.26 -8.56
CA THR A 50 1.84 -5.40 -10.02
C THR A 50 0.75 -4.53 -10.60
N GLU A 51 -0.41 -4.42 -9.96
CA GLU A 51 -1.51 -3.56 -10.39
C GLU A 51 -1.08 -2.08 -10.44
N LYS A 52 -0.43 -1.58 -9.38
CA LYS A 52 0.08 -0.19 -9.33
C LYS A 52 1.11 0.08 -10.42
N VAL A 53 2.08 -0.82 -10.59
CA VAL A 53 3.11 -0.69 -11.63
C VAL A 53 2.49 -0.75 -13.02
N PHE A 54 1.57 -1.68 -13.26
CA PHE A 54 0.86 -1.82 -14.52
C PHE A 54 0.04 -0.57 -14.84
N ASN A 55 -0.64 0.03 -13.86
CA ASN A 55 -1.42 1.24 -14.08
C ASN A 55 -0.54 2.40 -14.58
N VAL A 56 0.65 2.58 -14.00
CA VAL A 56 1.63 3.58 -14.48
C VAL A 56 2.02 3.33 -15.94
N TYR A 57 2.32 2.08 -16.30
CA TYR A 57 2.63 1.73 -17.70
C TYR A 57 1.44 1.87 -18.64
N SER A 58 0.23 1.58 -18.17
CA SER A 58 -1.00 1.70 -18.97
C SER A 58 -1.34 3.16 -19.25
N GLU A 59 -1.13 4.06 -18.29
CA GLU A 59 -1.40 5.49 -18.43
C GLU A 59 -0.31 6.22 -19.21
N ALA A 60 0.97 5.94 -18.91
CA ALA A 60 2.11 6.58 -19.57
C ALA A 60 2.44 5.98 -20.95
N GLY A 61 1.87 4.80 -21.26
CA GLY A 61 2.28 3.97 -22.38
C GLY A 61 3.62 3.26 -22.14
N LEU A 62 3.90 2.23 -22.95
CA LEU A 62 5.21 1.60 -22.96
C LEU A 62 6.17 2.50 -23.75
N THR A 63 7.00 3.24 -23.04
CA THR A 63 8.00 4.15 -23.62
C THR A 63 9.27 3.41 -24.04
N PHE A 64 9.16 2.29 -24.76
CA PHE A 64 10.28 1.71 -25.52
C PHE A 64 9.76 1.02 -26.79
N LYS A 65 10.43 1.33 -27.91
CA LYS A 65 10.18 0.84 -29.28
C LYS A 65 10.40 -0.66 -29.43
#